data_AF-A0A0H3JR02-F1
#
_entry.id   AF-A0A0H3JR02-F1
#
_cell.length_a   1.000
_cell.length_b   1.000
_cell.length_c   1.000
_cell.angle_alpha   90.00
_cell.angle_beta   90.00
_cell.angle_gamma   90.00
#
_symmetry.space_group_name_H-M   'P 1'
#
loop_
_entity.id
_entity.type
_entity.pdbx_description
1 polymer ?
#
loop_
_entity_poly.entity_id
_entity_poly.type
_entity_poly.pdbx_seq_one_letter_code
_entity_poly.pdbx_strand_id
1 'polypeptide(L)'
;MAKIPVLEIFGPTIQGEGRVIGRKTMFVRTAGCDYRCSWCDSAFTWDGSAKGDIKLMTAEEIYDELKRIGGDLFNHVTISGGNPALIKGIQELVDLFQDKGIFSALETQGSKFQPWMTQIDDLTISPKPPSSTMTPDLKKLDEVITQCVPSSLNLKVVVFDDKDYDFAKMIHHRYPDIPFYLQVGNPYLSDSVDNHTEKLLERYEQLVDLVMQSNDMNHVYVLPQLHTLLWSNKKGV
;
A
#
# COMPACT_ATOMS: atom_id res chain seq x y z
N MET A 1 10.23 12.08 22.17
CA MET A 1 9.50 11.90 20.91
C MET A 1 10.02 10.67 20.23
N ALA A 2 9.13 9.77 19.81
CA ALA A 2 9.51 8.59 19.06
C ALA A 2 10.08 8.99 17.69
N LYS A 3 11.10 8.28 17.21
CA LYS A 3 11.67 8.50 15.89
C LYS A 3 11.13 7.46 14.90
N ILE A 4 10.77 7.92 13.71
CA ILE A 4 10.25 7.13 12.59
C ILE A 4 11.34 7.06 11.51
N PRO A 5 11.72 5.85 11.04
CA PRO A 5 12.70 5.70 9.96
C PRO A 5 12.06 5.99 8.60
N VAL A 6 12.33 7.17 8.04
CA VAL A 6 11.76 7.64 6.77
C VAL A 6 12.81 7.57 5.66
N LEU A 7 12.40 7.09 4.48
CA LEU A 7 13.21 7.07 3.26
C LEU A 7 12.76 8.15 2.26
N GLU A 8 11.45 8.31 2.07
CA GLU A 8 10.92 9.28 1.12
C GLU A 8 9.76 10.08 1.74
N ILE A 9 9.74 11.38 1.43
CA ILE A 9 8.57 12.25 1.61
C ILE A 9 8.39 12.99 0.29
N PHE A 10 7.23 12.84 -0.36
CA PHE A 10 6.98 13.44 -1.67
C PHE A 10 5.50 13.72 -1.91
N GLY A 11 5.21 14.44 -2.99
CA GLY A 11 3.88 14.89 -3.38
C GLY A 11 3.82 16.42 -3.53
N PRO A 12 2.63 17.01 -3.73
CA PRO A 12 1.35 16.31 -3.87
C PRO A 12 1.32 15.47 -5.14
N THR A 13 0.81 14.25 -5.03
CA THR A 13 0.54 13.34 -6.15
C THR A 13 -0.86 12.73 -5.99
N ILE A 14 -1.19 11.67 -6.73
CA ILE A 14 -2.41 10.87 -6.58
C ILE A 14 -2.07 9.50 -5.97
N GLN A 15 -2.94 8.99 -5.10
CA GLN A 15 -2.92 7.57 -4.75
C GLN A 15 -3.20 6.77 -6.03
N GLY A 16 -2.27 5.90 -6.42
CA GLY A 16 -2.40 5.15 -7.67
C GLY A 16 -3.16 3.84 -7.53
N GLU A 17 -3.54 3.43 -6.32
CA GLU A 17 -4.00 2.08 -6.02
C GLU A 17 -5.17 2.04 -5.01
N GLY A 18 -5.92 0.92 -5.04
CA GLY A 18 -6.87 0.56 -3.98
C GLY A 18 -8.07 1.51 -3.84
N ARG A 19 -8.65 1.52 -2.63
CA ARG A 19 -9.92 2.20 -2.31
C ARG A 19 -9.97 3.68 -2.67
N VAL A 20 -8.87 4.40 -2.50
CA VAL A 20 -8.79 5.85 -2.73
C VAL A 20 -7.96 6.22 -3.96
N ILE A 21 -7.91 5.32 -4.96
CA ILE A 21 -7.28 5.58 -6.25
C ILE A 21 -7.73 6.93 -6.86
N GLY A 22 -6.78 7.71 -7.36
CA GLY A 22 -6.97 9.05 -7.90
C GLY A 22 -7.02 10.18 -6.85
N ARG A 23 -7.10 9.88 -5.55
CA ARG A 23 -7.13 10.90 -4.49
C ARG A 23 -5.79 11.63 -4.40
N LYS A 24 -5.82 12.97 -4.42
CA LYS A 24 -4.62 13.78 -4.19
C LYS A 24 -4.08 13.54 -2.77
N THR A 25 -2.79 13.22 -2.65
CA THR A 25 -2.14 12.83 -1.39
C THR A 25 -0.66 13.23 -1.37
N MET A 26 -0.10 13.37 -0.18
CA MET A 26 1.34 13.28 0.03
C MET A 26 1.71 11.85 0.43
N PHE A 27 2.96 11.45 0.22
CA PHE A 27 3.47 10.15 0.68
C PHE A 27 4.56 10.29 1.72
N VAL A 28 4.51 9.43 2.73
CA VAL A 28 5.60 9.17 3.67
C VAL A 28 5.96 7.69 3.56
N ARG A 29 7.14 7.39 3.01
CA ARG A 29 7.64 6.02 2.87
C ARG A 29 8.64 5.70 3.97
N THR A 30 8.29 4.74 4.83
CA THR A 30 9.16 4.29 5.92
C THR A 30 10.14 3.20 5.48
N ALA A 31 11.16 2.93 6.28
CA ALA A 31 12.11 1.85 6.07
C ALA A 31 11.77 0.61 6.93
N GLY A 32 12.19 -0.56 6.44
CA GLY A 32 12.06 -1.84 7.13
C GLY A 32 10.81 -2.61 6.73
N CYS A 33 10.97 -3.90 6.48
CA CYS A 33 9.88 -4.82 6.20
C CYS A 33 10.21 -6.18 6.83
N ASP A 34 9.19 -6.89 7.31
CA ASP A 34 9.26 -8.28 7.77
C ASP A 34 9.08 -9.28 6.62
N TYR A 35 8.72 -8.81 5.43
CA TYR A 35 8.57 -9.62 4.21
C TYR A 35 9.69 -9.34 3.19
N ARG A 36 9.89 -10.27 2.25
CA ARG A 36 10.91 -10.25 1.19
C ARG A 36 10.30 -10.63 -0.15
N CYS A 37 9.21 -9.96 -0.52
CA CYS A 37 8.43 -10.31 -1.71
C CYS A 37 9.33 -10.24 -2.97
N SER A 38 9.27 -11.29 -3.80
CA SER A 38 10.08 -11.43 -5.03
C SER A 38 9.92 -10.27 -6.02
N TRP A 39 8.72 -9.69 -6.09
CA TRP A 39 8.36 -8.62 -7.02
C TRP A 39 8.18 -7.25 -6.34
N CYS A 40 8.82 -7.02 -5.19
CA CYS A 40 8.67 -5.75 -4.47
C CYS A 40 9.23 -4.55 -5.28
N ASP A 41 8.33 -3.69 -5.78
CA ASP A 41 8.67 -2.44 -6.49
C ASP A 41 9.48 -1.44 -5.64
N SER A 42 9.45 -1.61 -4.31
CA SER A 42 10.08 -0.76 -3.32
C SER A 42 11.10 -1.53 -2.47
N ALA A 43 11.82 -2.49 -3.07
CA ALA A 43 12.77 -3.36 -2.37
C ALA A 43 13.85 -2.60 -1.59
N PHE A 44 14.24 -1.42 -2.07
CA PHE A 44 15.19 -0.50 -1.40
C PHE A 44 14.79 -0.14 0.03
N THR A 45 13.52 -0.29 0.39
CA THR A 45 13.02 -0.07 1.75
C THR A 45 13.49 -1.12 2.76
N TRP A 46 13.95 -2.30 2.33
CA TRP A 46 14.32 -3.41 3.21
C TRP A 46 15.56 -4.21 2.81
N ASP A 47 16.02 -4.12 1.56
CA ASP A 47 17.18 -4.89 1.06
C ASP A 47 18.54 -4.33 1.52
N GLY A 48 18.54 -3.14 2.13
CA GLY A 48 19.73 -2.46 2.65
C GLY A 48 20.41 -1.52 1.66
N SER A 49 19.99 -1.47 0.40
CA SER A 49 20.57 -0.61 -0.64
C SER A 49 20.43 0.88 -0.33
N ALA A 50 19.34 1.29 0.32
CA ALA A 50 19.09 2.68 0.75
C ALA A 50 19.28 2.89 2.27
N LYS A 51 20.00 2.00 2.97
CA LYS A 51 20.17 2.09 4.43
C LYS A 51 20.83 3.41 4.87
N GLY A 52 21.73 3.95 4.07
CA GLY A 52 22.39 5.23 4.32
C GLY A 52 21.47 6.45 4.18
N ASP A 53 20.36 6.30 3.47
CA ASP A 53 19.40 7.38 3.20
C ASP A 53 18.29 7.48 4.24
N ILE A 54 18.23 6.53 5.19
CA ILE A 54 17.22 6.51 6.26
C ILE A 54 17.40 7.71 7.18
N LYS A 55 16.38 8.55 7.27
CA LYS A 55 16.29 9.67 8.21
C LYS A 55 15.41 9.29 9.38
N LEU A 56 15.94 9.41 10.60
CA LEU A 56 15.16 9.25 11.82
C LEU A 56 14.48 10.58 12.17
N MET A 57 13.17 10.66 11.89
CA MET A 57 12.39 11.90 12.02
C MET A 57 11.33 11.77 13.13
N THR A 58 11.01 12.86 13.84
CA THR A 58 9.82 12.95 14.71
C THR A 58 8.56 13.19 13.87
N ALA A 59 7.39 13.11 14.48
CA ALA A 59 6.12 13.45 13.83
C ALA A 59 6.11 14.89 13.30
N GLU A 60 6.63 15.84 14.07
CA GLU A 60 6.72 17.25 13.73
C GLU A 60 7.70 17.48 12.58
N GLU A 61 8.87 16.85 12.60
CA GLU A 61 9.85 16.94 11.50
C GLU A 61 9.26 16.41 10.18
N ILE A 62 8.45 15.35 10.23
CA ILE A 62 7.75 14.80 9.05
C ILE A 62 6.67 15.78 8.57
N TYR A 63 5.85 16.29 9.49
CA TYR A 63 4.79 17.25 9.16
C TYR A 63 5.36 18.55 8.57
N ASP A 64 6.43 19.09 9.14
CA ASP A 64 7.09 20.29 8.65
C ASP A 64 7.65 20.07 7.23
N GLU A 65 8.23 18.89 6.95
CA GLU A 65 8.70 18.54 5.61
C GLU A 65 7.54 18.40 4.60
N LEU A 66 6.43 17.78 5.01
CA LEU A 66 5.20 17.71 4.21
C LEU A 66 4.68 19.12 3.86
N LYS A 67 4.66 20.03 4.84
CA LYS A 67 4.28 21.45 4.63
C LYS A 67 5.28 22.19 3.77
N ARG A 68 6.58 21.93 3.92
CA ARG A 68 7.63 22.55 3.11
C ARG A 68 7.49 22.18 1.63
N ILE A 69 7.16 20.92 1.33
CA ILE A 69 7.00 20.42 -0.04
C ILE A 69 5.63 20.78 -0.62
N GLY A 70 4.55 20.47 0.10
CA GLY A 70 3.18 20.55 -0.40
C GLY A 70 2.43 21.85 -0.07
N GLY A 71 2.95 22.67 0.84
CA GLY A 71 2.26 23.88 1.32
C GLY A 71 0.87 23.56 1.88
N ASP A 72 -0.14 24.28 1.42
CA ASP A 72 -1.57 24.05 1.74
C ASP A 72 -2.30 23.21 0.68
N LEU A 73 -1.56 22.59 -0.26
CA LEU A 73 -2.14 21.89 -1.42
C LEU A 73 -2.49 20.42 -1.15
N PHE A 74 -2.56 20.00 0.11
CA PHE A 74 -2.94 18.65 0.51
C PHE A 74 -3.73 18.67 1.82
N ASN A 75 -4.61 17.68 1.98
CA ASN A 75 -5.32 17.37 3.21
C ASN A 75 -5.36 15.85 3.45
N HIS A 76 -4.53 15.09 2.74
CA HIS A 76 -4.45 13.63 2.83
C HIS A 76 -2.99 13.19 2.70
N VAL A 77 -2.59 12.22 3.51
CA VAL A 77 -1.23 11.66 3.54
C VAL A 77 -1.31 10.14 3.57
N THR A 78 -0.63 9.49 2.63
CA THR A 78 -0.48 8.03 2.57
C THR A 78 0.83 7.61 3.23
N ILE A 79 0.75 6.79 4.27
CA ILE A 79 1.89 6.19 4.96
C ILE A 79 2.13 4.79 4.37
N SER A 80 3.34 4.53 3.89
CA SER A 80 3.71 3.28 3.19
C SER A 80 5.17 2.87 3.46
N GLY A 81 5.63 1.79 2.83
CA GLY A 81 7.01 1.31 2.69
C GLY A 81 7.74 0.90 3.97
N GLY A 82 8.73 0.01 3.93
CA GLY A 82 8.36 -1.39 3.80
C GLY A 82 7.04 -1.67 4.54
N ASN A 83 7.06 -2.16 5.78
CA ASN A 83 5.83 -2.35 6.55
C ASN A 83 5.71 -1.34 7.70
N PRO A 84 4.91 -0.26 7.58
CA PRO A 84 4.78 0.74 8.64
C PRO A 84 4.23 0.16 9.95
N ALA A 85 3.47 -0.94 9.91
CA ALA A 85 2.96 -1.60 11.11
C ALA A 85 4.05 -2.12 12.05
N LEU A 86 5.32 -2.13 11.64
CA LEU A 86 6.46 -2.44 12.51
C LEU A 86 6.79 -1.28 13.47
N ILE A 87 6.37 -0.05 13.17
CA ILE A 87 6.84 1.18 13.79
C ILE A 87 5.78 1.73 14.75
N LYS A 88 6.04 1.62 16.06
CA LYS A 88 5.14 2.16 17.10
C LYS A 88 5.06 3.68 17.10
N GLY A 89 6.14 4.37 16.70
CA GLY A 89 6.23 5.83 16.69
C GLY A 89 5.27 6.53 15.75
N ILE A 90 4.65 5.81 14.79
CA ILE A 90 3.62 6.36 13.89
C ILE A 90 2.40 6.88 14.66
N GLN A 91 2.15 6.41 15.88
CA GLN A 91 1.12 6.97 16.77
C GLN A 91 1.20 8.51 16.86
N GLU A 92 2.38 9.06 17.18
CA GLU A 92 2.57 10.51 17.30
C GLU A 92 2.28 11.25 15.98
N LEU A 93 2.55 10.61 14.83
CA LEU A 93 2.29 11.20 13.51
C LEU A 93 0.80 11.20 13.16
N VAL A 94 0.08 10.12 13.45
CA VAL A 94 -1.36 10.02 13.17
C VAL A 94 -2.14 10.96 14.09
N ASP A 95 -1.77 11.06 15.36
CA ASP A 95 -2.36 12.01 16.30
C ASP A 95 -2.19 13.46 15.79
N LEU A 96 -0.98 13.80 15.34
CA LEU A 96 -0.68 15.10 14.75
C LEU A 96 -1.50 15.36 13.47
N PHE A 97 -1.70 14.36 12.61
CA PHE A 97 -2.54 14.52 11.43
C PHE A 97 -4.00 14.81 11.79
N GLN A 98 -4.57 14.12 12.78
CA GLN A 98 -5.92 14.39 13.26
C GLN A 98 -6.04 15.82 13.82
N ASP A 99 -5.10 16.25 14.64
CA ASP A 99 -5.05 17.61 15.21
C ASP A 99 -4.98 18.70 14.12
N LYS A 100 -4.38 18.39 12.97
CA LYS A 100 -4.26 19.29 11.82
C LYS A 100 -5.37 19.12 10.78
N GLY A 101 -6.33 18.22 10.99
CA GLY A 101 -7.40 17.94 10.05
C GLY A 101 -6.92 17.29 8.74
N ILE A 102 -5.83 16.52 8.81
CA ILE A 102 -5.26 15.77 7.69
C ILE A 102 -5.77 14.33 7.76
N PHE A 103 -6.35 13.85 6.67
CA PHE A 103 -6.75 12.45 6.52
C PHE A 103 -5.52 11.56 6.28
N SER A 104 -5.54 10.35 6.82
CA SER A 104 -4.44 9.40 6.73
C SER A 104 -4.86 8.11 6.03
N ALA A 105 -4.00 7.64 5.12
CA ALA A 105 -4.09 6.31 4.55
C ALA A 105 -2.89 5.46 4.99
N LEU A 106 -3.10 4.14 5.11
CA LEU A 106 -2.04 3.19 5.41
C LEU A 106 -2.02 2.04 4.40
N GLU A 107 -0.83 1.70 3.92
CA GLU A 107 -0.57 0.46 3.18
C GLU A 107 0.25 -0.50 4.05
N THR A 108 -0.27 -1.72 4.30
CA THR A 108 0.43 -2.77 5.05
C THR A 108 0.08 -4.16 4.51
N GLN A 109 0.95 -5.16 4.71
CA GLN A 109 0.61 -6.55 4.37
C GLN A 109 -0.22 -7.29 5.44
N GLY A 110 -0.53 -6.66 6.58
CA GLY A 110 -1.40 -7.26 7.60
C GLY A 110 -0.75 -8.34 8.47
N SER A 111 0.59 -8.35 8.57
CA SER A 111 1.32 -9.28 9.45
C SER A 111 1.39 -8.81 10.91
N LYS A 112 1.06 -7.55 11.18
CA LYS A 112 1.13 -6.95 12.51
C LYS A 112 0.06 -5.87 12.68
N PHE A 113 -0.53 -5.84 13.86
CA PHE A 113 -1.45 -4.78 14.28
C PHE A 113 -0.72 -3.77 15.17
N GLN A 114 -1.14 -2.52 15.10
CA GLN A 114 -0.79 -1.47 16.04
C GLN A 114 -2.05 -0.69 16.43
N PRO A 115 -2.19 -0.23 17.69
CA PRO A 115 -3.37 0.52 18.11
C PRO A 115 -3.67 1.75 17.25
N TRP A 116 -2.64 2.49 16.79
CA TRP A 116 -2.82 3.65 15.92
C TRP A 116 -3.50 3.34 14.57
N MET A 117 -3.56 2.07 14.15
CA MET A 117 -4.27 1.68 12.92
C MET A 117 -5.77 1.94 13.00
N THR A 118 -6.35 2.04 14.20
CA THR A 118 -7.78 2.38 14.39
C THR A 118 -8.10 3.85 14.11
N GLN A 119 -7.07 4.69 14.00
CA GLN A 119 -7.17 6.12 13.70
C GLN A 119 -6.98 6.43 12.21
N ILE A 120 -6.62 5.42 11.41
CA ILE A 120 -6.40 5.56 9.97
C ILE A 120 -7.75 5.64 9.25
N ASP A 121 -7.91 6.64 8.39
CA ASP A 121 -9.14 6.88 7.63
C ASP A 121 -9.31 5.89 6.47
N ASP A 122 -8.20 5.56 5.78
CA ASP A 122 -8.17 4.66 4.64
C ASP A 122 -7.10 3.57 4.84
N LEU A 123 -7.49 2.44 5.45
CA LEU A 123 -6.58 1.34 5.78
C LEU A 123 -6.65 0.24 4.73
N THR A 124 -5.57 0.07 3.96
CA THR A 124 -5.41 -1.01 2.99
C THR A 124 -4.53 -2.12 3.59
N ILE A 125 -5.11 -3.31 3.76
CA ILE A 125 -4.36 -4.52 4.08
C ILE A 125 -4.18 -5.35 2.81
N SER A 126 -2.93 -5.71 2.50
CA SER A 126 -2.58 -6.45 1.30
C SER A 126 -1.87 -7.77 1.62
N PRO A 127 -2.63 -8.85 1.89
CA PRO A 127 -2.07 -10.19 2.04
C PRO A 127 -1.32 -10.58 0.76
N LYS A 128 -0.11 -11.11 0.92
CA LYS A 128 0.78 -11.37 -0.22
C LYS A 128 0.50 -12.77 -0.80
N PRO A 129 0.31 -12.88 -2.12
CA PRO A 129 -0.05 -14.14 -2.77
C PRO A 129 1.19 -15.03 -3.02
N PRO A 130 1.03 -16.29 -3.47
CA PRO A 130 2.12 -17.23 -3.67
C PRO A 130 3.26 -16.73 -4.59
N SER A 131 2.95 -15.97 -5.65
CA SER A 131 3.99 -15.44 -6.55
C SER A 131 5.01 -14.54 -5.85
N SER A 132 4.63 -13.97 -4.70
CA SER A 132 5.51 -13.14 -3.87
C SER A 132 6.61 -13.92 -3.17
N THR A 133 6.57 -15.25 -3.21
CA THR A 133 7.38 -16.20 -2.43
C THR A 133 7.20 -16.12 -0.92
N MET A 134 6.28 -15.29 -0.43
CA MET A 134 5.89 -15.19 0.97
C MET A 134 4.65 -16.03 1.25
N THR A 135 4.51 -16.50 2.49
CA THR A 135 3.30 -17.19 2.95
C THR A 135 2.70 -16.40 4.10
N PRO A 136 1.51 -15.80 3.93
CA PRO A 136 0.86 -15.07 5.01
C PRO A 136 0.38 -16.03 6.10
N ASP A 137 0.62 -15.65 7.35
CA ASP A 137 0.00 -16.31 8.50
C ASP A 137 -1.46 -15.84 8.59
N LEU A 138 -2.38 -16.69 8.12
CA LEU A 138 -3.80 -16.36 8.08
C LEU A 138 -4.42 -16.16 9.47
N LYS A 139 -3.89 -16.83 10.51
CA LYS A 139 -4.37 -16.60 11.89
C LYS A 139 -3.96 -15.22 12.35
N LYS A 140 -2.73 -14.82 12.05
CA LYS A 140 -2.25 -13.47 12.34
C LYS A 140 -3.06 -12.42 11.59
N LEU A 141 -3.39 -12.68 10.33
CA LEU A 141 -4.25 -11.80 9.54
C LEU A 141 -5.64 -11.64 10.16
N ASP A 142 -6.26 -12.72 10.64
CA ASP A 142 -7.55 -12.66 11.36
C ASP A 142 -7.47 -11.76 12.60
N GLU A 143 -6.41 -11.91 13.40
CA GLU A 143 -6.17 -11.09 14.59
C GLU A 143 -6.04 -9.61 14.24
N VAL A 144 -5.34 -9.28 13.15
CA VAL A 144 -5.18 -7.90 12.70
C VAL A 144 -6.52 -7.33 12.24
N ILE A 145 -7.22 -8.05 11.35
CA ILE A 145 -8.50 -7.61 10.80
C ILE A 145 -9.54 -7.36 11.91
N THR A 146 -9.62 -8.26 12.89
CA THR A 146 -10.59 -8.16 14.00
C THR A 146 -10.36 -6.91 14.87
N GLN A 147 -9.14 -6.38 14.92
CA GLN A 147 -8.79 -5.19 15.69
C GLN A 147 -8.93 -3.88 14.90
N CYS A 148 -9.13 -3.96 13.58
CA CYS A 148 -9.25 -2.80 12.71
C CYS A 148 -10.69 -2.25 12.70
N VAL A 149 -10.84 -0.98 12.33
CA VAL A 149 -12.15 -0.34 12.20
C VAL A 149 -12.77 -0.74 10.85
N PRO A 150 -13.94 -1.42 10.81
CA PRO A 150 -14.47 -1.96 9.56
C PRO A 150 -14.72 -0.92 8.46
N SER A 151 -15.11 0.30 8.83
CA SER A 151 -15.45 1.35 7.85
C SER A 151 -14.25 1.92 7.10
N SER A 152 -13.06 1.91 7.69
CA SER A 152 -11.81 2.37 7.05
C SER A 152 -11.06 1.25 6.33
N LEU A 153 -11.36 0.00 6.66
CA LEU A 153 -10.63 -1.16 6.17
C LEU A 153 -11.02 -1.56 4.74
N ASN A 154 -10.03 -1.94 3.95
CA ASN A 154 -10.19 -2.66 2.70
C ASN A 154 -9.06 -3.68 2.50
N LEU A 155 -9.31 -4.70 1.68
CA LEU A 155 -8.32 -5.71 1.32
C LEU A 155 -7.91 -5.58 -0.14
N LYS A 156 -6.61 -5.75 -0.41
CA LYS A 156 -6.06 -5.66 -1.77
C LYS A 156 -5.07 -6.79 -2.06
N VAL A 157 -5.39 -7.67 -2.98
CA VAL A 157 -4.48 -8.74 -3.42
C VAL A 157 -3.94 -8.43 -4.81
N VAL A 158 -2.61 -8.47 -4.95
CA VAL A 158 -1.93 -8.33 -6.24
C VAL A 158 -1.98 -9.67 -6.97
N VAL A 159 -2.21 -9.68 -8.28
CA VAL A 159 -2.37 -10.89 -9.09
C VAL A 159 -1.38 -10.89 -10.25
N PHE A 160 -0.49 -11.88 -10.28
CA PHE A 160 0.43 -12.11 -11.40
C PHE A 160 0.02 -13.29 -12.29
N ASP A 161 -0.61 -14.30 -11.69
CA ASP A 161 -0.99 -15.56 -12.33
C ASP A 161 -2.26 -16.17 -11.69
N ASP A 162 -2.69 -17.32 -12.21
CA ASP A 162 -3.89 -18.02 -11.73
C ASP A 162 -3.80 -18.46 -10.27
N LYS A 163 -2.59 -18.76 -9.76
CA LYS A 163 -2.41 -19.18 -8.36
C LYS A 163 -2.63 -18.00 -7.42
N ASP A 164 -2.18 -16.81 -7.82
CA ASP A 164 -2.48 -15.59 -7.09
C ASP A 164 -3.97 -15.25 -7.12
N TYR A 165 -4.64 -15.49 -8.25
CA TYR A 165 -6.08 -15.30 -8.38
C TYR A 165 -6.87 -16.26 -7.47
N ASP A 166 -6.48 -17.54 -7.43
CA ASP A 166 -7.06 -18.53 -6.51
C ASP A 166 -6.83 -18.14 -5.04
N PHE A 167 -5.64 -17.64 -4.70
CA PHE A 167 -5.37 -17.08 -3.39
C PHE A 167 -6.27 -15.87 -3.09
N ALA A 168 -6.47 -14.98 -4.05
CA ALA A 168 -7.33 -13.81 -3.89
C ALA A 168 -8.79 -14.21 -3.62
N LYS A 169 -9.34 -15.20 -4.36
CA LYS A 169 -10.67 -15.78 -4.06
C LYS A 169 -10.74 -16.31 -2.64
N MET A 170 -9.73 -17.06 -2.18
CA MET A 170 -9.69 -17.58 -0.81
C MET A 170 -9.75 -16.46 0.23
N ILE A 171 -8.96 -15.39 0.06
CA ILE A 171 -9.00 -14.23 0.98
C ILE A 171 -10.36 -13.51 0.91
N HIS A 172 -10.92 -13.31 -0.28
CA HIS A 172 -12.23 -12.67 -0.47
C HIS A 172 -13.33 -13.43 0.29
N HIS A 173 -13.40 -14.75 0.12
CA HIS A 173 -14.39 -15.58 0.83
C HIS A 173 -14.13 -15.69 2.34
N ARG A 174 -12.87 -15.57 2.77
CA ARG A 174 -12.53 -15.54 4.20
C ARG A 174 -13.06 -14.27 4.88
N TYR A 175 -13.12 -13.15 4.17
CA TYR A 175 -13.54 -11.85 4.69
C TYR A 175 -14.61 -11.20 3.78
N PRO A 176 -15.83 -11.78 3.72
CA PRO A 176 -16.83 -11.44 2.70
C PRO A 176 -17.39 -10.02 2.81
N ASP A 177 -17.34 -9.43 4.01
CA ASP A 177 -17.92 -8.10 4.29
C ASP A 177 -16.91 -6.96 4.13
N ILE A 178 -15.66 -7.26 3.76
CA ILE A 178 -14.61 -6.24 3.59
C ILE A 178 -14.48 -5.91 2.10
N PRO A 179 -14.50 -4.63 1.70
CA PRO A 179 -14.26 -4.23 0.31
C PRO A 179 -12.96 -4.83 -0.23
N PHE A 180 -13.07 -5.56 -1.35
CA PHE A 180 -12.00 -6.40 -1.86
C PHE A 180 -11.53 -5.92 -3.24
N TYR A 181 -10.22 -5.73 -3.36
CA TYR A 181 -9.57 -5.18 -4.55
C TYR A 181 -8.57 -6.19 -5.11
N LEU A 182 -8.66 -6.45 -6.41
CA LEU A 182 -7.65 -7.12 -7.20
C LEU A 182 -6.78 -6.08 -7.88
N GLN A 183 -5.47 -6.19 -7.69
CA GLN A 183 -4.49 -5.32 -8.33
C GLN A 183 -3.67 -6.08 -9.36
N VAL A 184 -3.51 -5.51 -10.54
CA VAL A 184 -2.64 -6.07 -11.58
C VAL A 184 -1.19 -6.09 -11.09
N GLY A 185 -0.53 -7.24 -11.13
CA GLY A 185 0.88 -7.38 -10.83
C GLY A 185 1.78 -6.82 -11.94
N ASN A 186 2.78 -6.02 -11.55
CA ASN A 186 3.83 -5.50 -12.43
C ASN A 186 5.09 -6.39 -12.37
N PRO A 187 5.38 -7.21 -13.41
CA PRO A 187 6.58 -8.03 -13.45
C PRO A 187 7.84 -7.26 -13.90
N TYR A 188 7.69 -6.00 -14.34
CA TYR A 188 8.74 -5.19 -14.93
C TYR A 188 9.29 -4.20 -13.89
N LEU A 189 10.36 -4.59 -13.18
CA LEU A 189 10.93 -3.78 -12.09
C LEU A 189 12.12 -2.90 -12.51
N SER A 190 12.50 -2.91 -13.79
CA SER A 190 13.59 -2.05 -14.29
C SER A 190 13.17 -0.58 -14.30
N ASP A 191 14.10 0.34 -14.07
CA ASP A 191 13.82 1.79 -14.10
C ASP A 191 13.28 2.26 -15.47
N SER A 192 13.64 1.55 -16.55
CA SER A 192 13.14 1.80 -17.90
C SER A 192 12.50 0.54 -18.47
N VAL A 193 11.26 0.66 -18.93
CA VAL A 193 10.50 -0.43 -19.52
C VAL A 193 9.85 0.09 -20.80
N ASP A 194 10.25 -0.49 -21.94
CA ASP A 194 9.64 -0.13 -23.22
C ASP A 194 8.17 -0.52 -23.25
N ASN A 195 7.32 0.40 -23.72
CA ASN A 195 5.88 0.21 -23.86
C ASN A 195 5.21 -0.28 -22.55
N HIS A 196 5.65 0.25 -21.41
CA HIS A 196 5.22 -0.24 -20.10
C HIS A 196 3.70 -0.13 -19.90
N THR A 197 3.11 1.02 -20.24
CA THR A 197 1.68 1.26 -20.12
C THR A 197 0.86 0.25 -20.92
N GLU A 198 1.26 -0.02 -22.17
CA GLU A 198 0.58 -0.99 -23.05
C GLU A 198 0.65 -2.40 -22.44
N LYS A 199 1.84 -2.85 -22.01
CA LYS A 199 2.02 -4.15 -21.35
C LYS A 199 1.18 -4.31 -20.09
N LEU A 200 1.06 -3.26 -19.27
CA LEU A 200 0.25 -3.31 -18.05
C LEU A 200 -1.25 -3.26 -18.35
N LEU A 201 -1.69 -2.54 -19.40
CA LEU A 201 -3.08 -2.55 -19.83
C LEU A 201 -3.50 -3.90 -20.41
N GLU A 202 -2.63 -4.58 -21.17
CA GLU A 202 -2.88 -5.95 -21.63
C GLU A 202 -3.08 -6.92 -20.46
N ARG A 203 -2.23 -6.83 -19.42
CA ARG A 203 -2.39 -7.63 -18.19
C ARG A 203 -3.65 -7.26 -17.41
N TYR A 204 -4.02 -5.99 -17.43
CA TYR A 204 -5.24 -5.52 -16.78
C TYR A 204 -6.49 -6.08 -17.46
N GLU A 205 -6.56 -6.03 -18.79
CA GLU A 205 -7.63 -6.62 -19.59
C GLU A 205 -7.78 -8.13 -19.29
N GLN A 206 -6.67 -8.88 -19.27
CA GLN A 206 -6.67 -10.30 -18.94
C GLN A 206 -7.28 -10.59 -17.56
N LEU A 207 -6.92 -9.79 -16.54
CA LEU A 207 -7.46 -9.96 -15.19
C LEU A 207 -8.96 -9.59 -15.13
N VAL A 208 -9.38 -8.55 -15.85
CA VAL A 208 -10.78 -8.16 -15.95
C VAL A 208 -11.61 -9.26 -16.61
N ASP A 209 -11.15 -9.82 -17.73
CA ASP A 209 -11.83 -10.91 -18.44
C ASP A 209 -12.02 -12.15 -17.55
N LEU A 210 -11.00 -12.48 -16.75
CA LEU A 210 -11.07 -13.57 -15.78
C LEU A 210 -12.15 -13.33 -14.71
N VAL A 211 -12.21 -12.10 -14.17
CA VAL A 211 -13.18 -11.72 -13.14
C VAL A 211 -14.60 -11.66 -13.71
N MET A 212 -14.79 -11.15 -14.92
CA MET A 212 -16.11 -11.06 -15.58
C MET A 212 -16.76 -12.43 -15.82
N GLN A 213 -15.97 -13.51 -15.81
CA GLN A 213 -16.45 -14.89 -15.95
C GLN A 213 -16.61 -15.61 -14.60
N SER A 214 -16.34 -14.96 -13.47
CA SER A 214 -16.35 -15.55 -12.13
C SER A 214 -17.54 -15.09 -11.30
N ASN A 215 -18.40 -16.03 -10.88
CA ASN A 215 -19.47 -15.75 -9.92
C ASN A 215 -18.96 -15.61 -8.47
N ASP A 216 -17.79 -16.17 -8.16
CA ASP A 216 -17.12 -16.06 -6.86
C ASP A 216 -16.62 -14.64 -6.57
N MET A 217 -16.38 -13.84 -7.62
CA MET A 217 -15.77 -12.52 -7.53
C MET A 217 -16.72 -11.39 -7.93
N ASN A 218 -18.03 -11.57 -7.71
CA ASN A 218 -19.04 -10.56 -8.03
C ASN A 218 -18.88 -9.24 -7.23
N HIS A 219 -18.36 -9.31 -5.99
CA HIS A 219 -18.19 -8.16 -5.10
C HIS A 219 -16.72 -7.76 -4.97
N VAL A 220 -16.05 -7.51 -6.10
CA VAL A 220 -14.66 -7.07 -6.11
C VAL A 220 -14.44 -5.89 -7.04
N TYR A 221 -13.38 -5.14 -6.81
CA TYR A 221 -12.88 -4.11 -7.71
C TYR A 221 -11.61 -4.62 -8.38
N VAL A 222 -11.48 -4.47 -9.70
CA VAL A 222 -10.24 -4.78 -10.42
C VAL A 222 -9.60 -3.47 -10.81
N LEU A 223 -8.35 -3.23 -10.41
CA LEU A 223 -7.65 -1.96 -10.64
C LEU A 223 -6.19 -2.18 -11.10
N PRO A 224 -5.66 -1.31 -11.97
CA PRO A 224 -4.23 -1.25 -12.25
C PRO A 224 -3.51 -0.40 -11.19
N GLN A 225 -2.19 -0.23 -11.35
CA GLN A 225 -1.43 0.80 -10.65
C GLN A 225 -1.41 2.08 -11.52
N LEU A 226 -2.31 3.03 -11.23
CA LEU A 226 -2.49 4.22 -12.08
C LEU A 226 -1.21 5.07 -12.20
N HIS A 227 -0.44 5.18 -11.12
CA HIS A 227 0.83 5.92 -11.13
C HIS A 227 1.85 5.26 -12.08
N THR A 228 1.88 3.92 -12.18
CA THR A 228 2.78 3.20 -13.11
C THR A 228 2.35 3.39 -14.56
N LEU A 229 1.05 3.51 -14.83
CA LEU A 229 0.56 3.83 -16.17
C LEU A 229 0.94 5.25 -16.62
N LEU A 230 1.04 6.21 -15.68
CA LEU A 230 1.39 7.60 -15.95
C LEU A 230 2.91 7.84 -16.00
N TRP A 231 3.67 7.21 -15.11
CA TRP A 231 5.08 7.53 -14.87
C TRP A 231 6.01 6.33 -14.87
N SER A 232 5.54 5.14 -15.27
CA SER A 232 6.32 3.91 -15.21
C SER A 232 6.87 3.67 -13.79
N ASN A 233 8.08 3.12 -13.64
CA ASN A 233 8.70 2.84 -12.35
C ASN A 233 9.42 4.07 -11.74
N LYS A 234 9.09 5.28 -12.17
CA LYS A 234 9.68 6.50 -11.60
C LYS A 234 9.36 6.58 -10.11
N LYS A 235 10.38 6.85 -9.30
CA LYS A 235 10.24 7.06 -7.84
C LYS A 235 9.87 8.51 -7.52
N GLY A 236 9.29 8.72 -6.33
CA GLY A 236 8.96 10.05 -5.81
C GLY A 236 7.88 10.79 -6.61
N VAL A 237 7.00 10.07 -7.28
CA VAL A 237 5.85 10.60 -8.03
C VAL A 237 4.56 9.97 -7.56
#